data_AF-A0A4Q3VAK4-F1
#
_entry.id   AF-A0A4Q3VAK4-F1
#
_cell.length_a   1.000
_cell.length_b   1.000
_cell.length_c   1.000
_cell.angle_alpha   90.00
_cell.angle_beta   90.00
_cell.angle_gamma   90.00
#
_symmetry.space_group_name_H-M   'P 1'
#
loop_
_entity.id
_entity.type
_entity.pdbx_description
1 polymer ?
#
loop_
_entity_poly.entity_id
_entity_poly.type
_entity_poly.pdbx_seq_one_letter_code
_entity_poly.pdbx_strand_id
1 'polypeptide(L)' 'MTLALVKDGGDAASQEEALDRVFFALSDPVRRQILRRLDEGPALVSELAAPFEMSLQAVSRHIQ' A
#
# COMPACT_ATOMS: atom_id res chain seq x y z
N MET A 1 -26.28 -28.07 -17.67
CA MET A 1 -26.21 -26.95 -18.63
C MET A 1 -25.26 -25.92 -18.03
N THR A 2 -24.01 -25.99 -18.50
CA THR A 2 -22.84 -25.10 -18.31
C THR A 2 -22.60 -24.48 -16.93
N LEU A 3 -21.79 -25.19 -16.13
CA LEU A 3 -20.78 -24.60 -15.24
C LEU A 3 -19.56 -24.21 -16.09
N ALA A 4 -18.77 -23.21 -15.64
CA ALA A 4 -17.52 -22.66 -16.20
C ALA A 4 -17.76 -21.35 -17.01
N LEU A 5 -17.10 -20.21 -16.76
CA LEU A 5 -15.79 -19.94 -16.15
C LEU A 5 -15.83 -18.58 -15.45
N VAL A 6 -15.70 -18.54 -14.12
CA VAL A 6 -15.06 -17.38 -13.49
C VAL A 6 -13.64 -17.39 -14.03
N LYS A 7 -13.28 -16.40 -14.86
CA LYS A 7 -11.90 -16.17 -15.26
C LYS A 7 -11.13 -15.66 -14.04
N ASP A 8 -10.82 -16.53 -13.08
CA ASP A 8 -9.76 -16.31 -12.08
C ASP A 8 -8.38 -16.61 -12.69
N GLY A 9 -8.22 -16.30 -13.98
CA GLY A 9 -6.97 -16.43 -14.72
C GLY A 9 -6.16 -15.15 -14.62
N GLY A 10 -5.95 -14.62 -13.42
CA GLY A 10 -4.78 -13.78 -13.18
C GLY A 10 -3.59 -14.73 -13.19
N ASP A 11 -2.73 -14.64 -14.20
CA ASP A 11 -1.52 -15.46 -14.33
C ASP A 11 -0.81 -15.54 -12.96
N ALA A 12 -0.40 -16.73 -12.53
CA ALA A 12 0.26 -16.91 -11.23
C ALA A 12 1.48 -15.98 -11.11
N ALA A 13 2.18 -15.72 -12.22
CA ALA A 13 3.24 -14.73 -12.29
C ALA A 13 2.76 -13.31 -11.96
N SER A 14 1.58 -12.91 -12.44
CA SER A 14 0.99 -11.60 -12.10
C SER A 14 0.56 -11.47 -10.64
N GLN A 15 0.20 -12.58 -9.99
CA GLN A 15 -0.12 -12.62 -8.57
C GLN A 15 1.15 -12.52 -7.72
N GLU A 16 2.20 -13.24 -8.09
CA GLU A 16 3.51 -13.19 -7.43
C GLU A 16 4.12 -11.78 -7.54
N GLU A 17 4.08 -11.17 -8.73
CA GLU A 17 4.50 -9.78 -8.93
C GLU A 17 3.68 -8.77 -8.09
N ALA A 18 2.38 -9.01 -7.91
CA ALA A 18 1.56 -8.17 -7.06
C ALA A 18 1.95 -8.30 -5.58
N LEU A 19 2.18 -9.52 -5.11
CA LEU A 19 2.67 -9.77 -3.75
C LEU A 19 4.04 -9.16 -3.54
N ASP A 20 4.97 -9.30 -4.47
CA ASP A 20 6.30 -8.68 -4.41
C ASP A 20 6.20 -7.16 -4.27
N ARG A 21 5.33 -6.50 -5.05
CA ARG A 21 5.07 -5.06 -4.92
C ARG A 21 4.52 -4.70 -3.53
N VAL A 22 3.60 -5.51 -2.98
CA VAL A 22 3.03 -5.29 -1.65
C VAL A 22 4.07 -5.51 -0.55
N PHE A 23 4.90 -6.54 -0.61
CA PHE A 23 5.91 -6.80 0.40
C PHE A 23 7.06 -5.79 0.33
N PHE A 24 7.48 -5.40 -0.88
CA PHE A 24 8.43 -4.31 -1.08
C PHE A 24 7.90 -3.01 -0.46
N ALA A 25 6.64 -2.69 -0.73
CA ALA A 25 5.94 -1.57 -0.14
C ALA A 25 5.92 -1.59 1.41
N LEU A 26 5.57 -2.74 1.98
CA LEU A 26 5.45 -2.91 3.43
C LEU A 26 6.81 -2.99 4.13
N SER A 27 7.91 -3.21 3.42
CA SER A 27 9.26 -3.22 4.00
C SER A 27 9.71 -1.85 4.53
N ASP A 28 9.12 -0.76 4.01
CA ASP A 28 9.40 0.60 4.44
C ASP A 28 8.73 0.92 5.81
N PRO A 29 9.50 1.28 6.86
CA PRO A 29 8.95 1.57 8.19
C PRO A 29 8.05 2.81 8.24
N VAL A 30 8.32 3.84 7.42
CA VAL A 30 7.49 5.05 7.32
C VAL A 30 6.13 4.67 6.74
N ARG A 31 6.10 3.84 5.69
CA ARG A 31 4.85 3.32 5.12
C ARG A 31 4.05 2.50 6.12
N ARG A 32 4.69 1.62 6.90
CA ARG A 32 3.98 0.86 7.96
C ARG A 32 3.39 1.76 9.04
N GLN A 33 4.03 2.89 9.34
CA GLN A 33 3.53 3.84 10.34
C GLN A 33 2.39 4.69 9.77
N ILE A 34 2.47 5.09 8.50
CA ILE A 34 1.35 5.73 7.77
C ILE A 34 0.13 4.80 7.74
N LEU A 35 0.31 3.52 7.39
CA LEU A 35 -0.80 2.55 7.35
C LEU A 35 -1.43 2.36 8.74
N ARG A 36 -0.62 2.25 9.79
CA ARG A 36 -1.12 2.17 11.17
C ARG A 36 -1.94 3.41 11.55
N ARG A 37 -1.53 4.60 11.15
CA ARG A 37 -2.31 5.82 11.40
C ARG A 37 -3.62 5.85 10.61
N LEU A 38 -3.62 5.34 9.38
CA LEU A 38 -4.83 5.29 8.54
C LEU A 38 -5.83 4.21 8.96
N ASP A 39 -5.38 3.18 9.68
CA ASP A 39 -6.24 2.19 10.33
C ASP A 39 -7.17 2.83 11.38
N GLU A 40 -6.75 3.94 12.00
CA GLU A 40 -7.57 4.74 12.92
C GLU A 40 -8.61 5.62 12.19
N GLY A 41 -8.46 5.81 10.88
CA GLY A 41 -9.36 6.60 10.03
C GLY A 41 -8.64 7.56 9.08
N PRO A 42 -9.41 8.27 8.22
CA PRO A 42 -8.86 9.23 7.27
C PRO A 42 -8.00 10.31 7.95
N ALA A 43 -6.96 10.75 7.25
CA ALA A 43 -6.05 11.80 7.73
C ALA A 43 -5.56 12.66 6.56
N LEU A 44 -5.28 13.93 6.85
CA LEU A 44 -4.58 14.81 5.94
C LEU A 44 -3.11 14.41 5.83
N VAL A 45 -2.49 14.67 4.69
CA VAL A 45 -1.04 14.42 4.49
C VAL A 45 -0.20 15.17 5.53
N SER A 46 -0.62 16.37 5.94
CA SER A 46 0.03 17.12 7.01
C SER A 46 -0.06 16.44 8.39
N GLU A 47 -1.16 15.75 8.67
CA GLU A 47 -1.32 14.97 9.91
C GLU A 47 -0.48 13.70 9.88
N LEU A 48 -0.41 13.03 8.72
CA LEU A 48 0.48 11.88 8.52
C LEU A 48 1.95 12.27 8.66
N ALA A 49 2.32 13.51 8.32
CA ALA A 49 3.70 13.97 8.39
C ALA A 49 4.16 14.40 9.78
N ALA A 50 3.23 14.79 10.66
CA ALA A 50 3.54 15.32 11.99
C ALA A 50 4.52 14.47 12.85
N PRO A 51 4.52 13.13 12.78
CA PRO A 51 5.43 12.30 13.57
C PRO A 51 6.88 12.23 13.04
N PHE A 52 7.15 12.75 11.83
CA PHE A 52 8.42 12.56 11.14
C PHE A 52 9.22 13.86 11.03
N GLU A 53 10.53 13.78 11.22
CA GLU A 53 11.45 14.90 10.94
C GLU A 53 11.78 14.99 9.43
N MET A 54 10.75 15.11 8.59
CA MET A 54 10.91 15.25 7.15
C MET A 54 9.85 16.16 6.52
N SER A 55 10.09 16.58 5.28
CA SER A 55 9.16 17.44 4.55
C SER A 55 7.86 16.71 4.16
N LEU A 56 6.78 17.49 3.95
CA LEU A 56 5.52 16.98 3.39
C LEU A 56 5.72 16.27 2.04
N GLN A 57 6.65 16.77 1.21
CA GLN A 57 7.01 16.16 -0.07
C GLN A 57 7.61 14.77 0.13
N ALA A 58 8.49 14.60 1.14
CA ALA A 58 9.09 13.31 1.45
C ALA A 58 8.04 12.31 1.90
N VAL A 59 7.12 12.70 2.80
CA VAL A 59 5.98 11.86 3.20
C VAL A 59 5.10 11.49 2.02
N SER A 60 4.81 12.44 1.13
CA SER A 60 3.99 12.20 -0.07
C SER A 60 4.60 11.16 -1.00
N ARG A 61 5.94 11.07 -1.08
CA ARG A 61 6.64 10.03 -1.87
C ARG A 61 6.44 8.62 -1.33
N HIS A 62 6.11 8.47 -0.05
CA HIS A 62 5.76 7.17 0.53
C HIS A 62 4.29 6.78 0.25
N ILE A 63 3.46 7.75 -0.14
CA ILE A 63 2.03 7.56 -0.46
C ILE A 63 1.82 7.28 -1.95
N GLN A 64 2.57 7.95 -2.82
CA GLN A 64 2.54 7.80 -4.29
C GLN A 64 3.26 6.53 -4.75
#